data_AF-A0A7S3WQ60-F1
#
_entry.id   AF-A0A7S3WQ60-F1
#
_cell.length_a   1.000
_cell.length_b   1.000
_cell.length_c   1.000
_cell.angle_alpha   90.00
_cell.angle_beta   90.00
_cell.angle_gamma   90.00
#
_symmetry.space_group_name_H-M   'P 1'
#
loop_
_entity.id
_entity.type
_entity.pdbx_description
1 polymer ?
#
loop_
_entity_poly.entity_id
_entity_poly.type
_entity_poly.pdbx_seq_one_letter_code
_entity_poly.pdbx_strand_id
1 'polypeptide(L)'
;FTRVLTVRDRSGSCLGMGARRTPPHGSHGSADISHDADSYPQEVEVGNVEYKLKLVSPTPARFQQLVTQLAYRLAEGRGRAVYLLGVEDDGALHGLCPRDMSASLGTLRRMCGHVSARMVVAAQRTKGVPTGRIAEVRIEQFAECAQVEVRIAVLGSAQAGKSSVVGVLAGGPGALDDGKGSARTLVMRHMHELETGATSSISQQVLGFDGASRLLNWTEELARTTSELCASSTRVMTLLDLCGEGSY
;
A
#
# COMPACT_ATOMS: atom_id res chain seq x y z
N PHE A 1 -5.87 -37.91 -1.06
CA PHE A 1 -6.24 -36.85 -0.10
C PHE A 1 -5.80 -35.49 -0.66
N THR A 2 -6.68 -34.49 -0.57
CA THR A 2 -6.37 -33.11 -0.96
C THR A 2 -6.01 -32.31 0.28
N ARG A 3 -4.93 -31.53 0.22
CA ARG A 3 -4.47 -30.62 1.28
C ARG A 3 -4.58 -29.19 0.78
N VAL A 4 -5.03 -28.29 1.66
CA VAL A 4 -5.13 -26.86 1.39
C VAL A 4 -4.06 -26.15 2.22
N LEU A 5 -3.14 -25.44 1.55
CA LEU A 5 -2.17 -24.58 2.22
C LEU A 5 -2.57 -23.12 2.05
N THR A 6 -2.72 -22.42 3.16
CA THR A 6 -3.01 -20.98 3.17
C THR A 6 -1.73 -20.21 3.47
N VAL A 7 -1.19 -19.53 2.46
CA VAL A 7 -0.14 -18.53 2.62
C VAL A 7 -0.81 -17.18 2.77
N ARG A 8 -0.86 -16.66 4.00
CA ARG A 8 -1.23 -15.26 4.25
C ARG A 8 0.00 -14.41 4.02
N ASP A 9 0.04 -13.72 2.89
CA ASP A 9 1.03 -12.68 2.72
C ASP A 9 0.58 -11.45 3.52
N ARG A 10 1.43 -10.98 4.43
CA ARG A 10 1.27 -9.69 5.12
C ARG A 10 2.25 -8.66 4.58
N SER A 11 3.07 -9.00 3.58
CA SER A 11 3.97 -8.06 2.96
C SER A 11 3.23 -7.19 1.95
N GLY A 12 3.51 -5.88 2.01
CA GLY A 12 3.25 -5.01 0.88
C GLY A 12 4.27 -5.25 -0.23
N SER A 13 4.03 -4.60 -1.37
CA SER A 13 4.84 -4.60 -2.60
C SER A 13 4.75 -5.85 -3.48
N CYS A 14 4.31 -5.62 -4.72
CA CYS A 14 4.48 -6.45 -5.92
C CYS A 14 4.58 -5.48 -7.12
N LEU A 15 5.29 -5.66 -8.24
CA LEU A 15 6.41 -6.53 -8.71
C LEU A 15 6.89 -5.90 -10.06
N GLY A 16 8.14 -5.89 -10.54
CA GLY A 16 9.50 -6.11 -10.00
C GLY A 16 10.42 -5.01 -10.59
N MET A 17 11.62 -5.20 -11.16
CA MET A 17 12.63 -6.28 -11.24
C MET A 17 14.01 -5.59 -11.35
N GLY A 18 15.05 -6.08 -10.65
CA GLY A 18 16.40 -5.53 -10.75
C GLY A 18 17.40 -6.36 -9.95
N ALA A 19 18.53 -6.72 -10.56
CA ALA A 19 19.46 -7.73 -10.05
C ALA A 19 19.98 -7.45 -8.64
N ARG A 20 20.15 -8.51 -7.83
CA ARG A 20 20.89 -8.47 -6.57
C ARG A 20 22.35 -8.08 -6.84
N ARG A 21 22.67 -6.80 -6.67
CA ARG A 21 24.03 -6.34 -6.40
C ARG A 21 24.07 -5.86 -4.97
N THR A 22 24.99 -6.42 -4.18
CA THR A 22 25.35 -5.90 -2.87
C THR A 22 25.82 -4.45 -3.05
N PRO A 23 25.18 -3.45 -2.40
CA PRO A 23 25.66 -2.08 -2.49
C PRO A 23 27.02 -1.98 -1.77
N PRO A 24 28.01 -1.28 -2.34
CA PRO A 24 29.22 -0.94 -1.60
C PRO A 24 28.87 -0.02 -0.43
N HIS A 25 29.69 -0.02 0.61
CA HIS A 25 29.63 1.00 1.66
C HIS A 25 29.81 2.38 1.02
N GLY A 26 28.72 3.14 0.91
CA GLY A 26 28.66 4.45 0.29
C GLY A 26 27.70 5.34 1.09
N SER A 27 28.24 6.46 1.55
CA SER A 27 27.59 7.45 2.41
C SER A 27 26.21 7.89 1.91
N HIS A 28 25.15 7.27 2.43
CA HIS A 28 23.84 7.91 2.45
C HIS A 28 23.82 8.92 3.58
N GLY A 29 23.83 10.21 3.21
CA GLY A 29 23.55 11.28 4.15
C GLY A 29 22.11 11.18 4.63
N SER A 30 21.89 10.46 5.74
CA SER A 30 20.98 10.95 6.75
C SER A 30 21.41 12.39 7.02
N ALA A 31 20.51 13.36 6.76
CA ALA A 31 20.65 14.66 7.39
C ALA A 31 20.37 14.43 8.87
N ASP A 32 21.38 13.95 9.60
CA ASP A 32 21.44 14.02 11.04
C ASP A 32 21.52 15.51 11.36
N ILE A 33 20.33 16.12 11.50
CA ILE A 33 20.22 17.55 11.75
C ILE A 33 20.84 17.81 13.11
N SER A 34 22.08 18.27 13.13
CA SER A 34 22.83 18.57 14.34
C SER A 34 21.99 19.45 15.25
N HIS A 35 21.79 19.01 16.49
CA HIS A 35 20.79 19.62 17.37
C HIS A 35 21.23 20.96 17.97
N ASP A 36 22.46 21.39 17.71
CA ASP A 36 23.19 22.45 18.41
C ASP A 36 23.38 23.76 17.61
N ALA A 37 22.66 23.95 16.49
CA ALA A 37 22.71 25.19 15.69
C ALA A 37 21.46 26.08 15.88
N ASP A 38 21.66 27.40 15.90
CA ASP A 38 20.62 28.43 16.07
C ASP A 38 19.68 28.63 14.85
N SER A 39 19.98 27.94 13.74
CA SER A 39 19.17 27.85 12.52
C SER A 39 19.18 26.42 11.95
N TYR A 40 18.21 26.12 11.10
CA TYR A 40 18.32 25.03 10.12
C TYR A 40 19.08 25.51 8.87
N PRO A 41 19.60 24.62 8.00
CA PRO A 41 19.97 25.00 6.63
C PRO A 41 18.75 25.50 5.86
N GLN A 42 18.93 26.28 4.80
CA GLN A 42 17.84 26.78 3.95
C GLN A 42 16.97 25.63 3.37
N GLU A 43 15.67 25.86 3.22
CA GLU A 43 14.76 24.88 2.59
C GLU A 43 15.20 24.56 1.15
N VAL A 44 15.18 23.28 0.80
CA VAL A 44 15.37 22.81 -0.58
C VAL A 44 14.01 22.51 -1.18
N GLU A 45 13.71 23.11 -2.33
CA GLU A 45 12.42 22.92 -3.04
C GLU A 45 12.15 21.45 -3.41
N VAL A 46 13.22 20.65 -3.54
CA VAL A 46 13.21 19.22 -3.85
C VAL A 46 13.50 18.40 -2.59
N GLY A 47 12.73 17.33 -2.38
CA GLY A 47 12.92 16.37 -1.29
C GLY A 47 11.71 16.31 -0.36
N ASN A 48 11.82 15.51 0.71
CA ASN A 48 10.68 15.17 1.56
C ASN A 48 10.56 16.03 2.84
N VAL A 49 11.28 17.15 2.89
CA VAL A 49 11.30 18.07 4.04
C VAL A 49 10.65 19.39 3.64
N GLU A 50 9.74 19.91 4.46
CA GLU A 50 9.00 21.15 4.22
C GLU A 50 9.08 22.07 5.44
N TYR A 51 9.43 23.35 5.25
CA TYR A 51 9.49 24.34 6.32
C TYR A 51 8.25 25.23 6.29
N LYS A 52 7.58 25.48 7.41
CA LYS A 52 6.48 26.46 7.44
C LYS A 52 6.45 27.24 8.74
N LEU A 53 6.49 28.57 8.62
CA LEU A 53 6.36 29.47 9.76
C LEU A 53 5.06 29.22 10.53
N LYS A 54 3.90 29.19 9.86
CA LYS A 54 2.58 28.92 10.48
C LYS A 54 1.55 28.35 9.50
N LEU A 55 0.63 27.52 10.01
CA LEU A 55 -0.50 26.91 9.27
C LEU A 55 -1.86 27.24 9.92
N VAL A 56 -1.99 28.45 10.47
CA VAL A 56 -3.21 28.92 11.15
C VAL A 56 -4.29 29.27 10.11
N SER A 57 -5.44 28.61 10.19
CA SER A 57 -6.68 28.91 9.46
C SER A 57 -6.52 29.32 7.97
N PRO A 58 -5.91 28.48 7.11
CA PRO A 58 -5.82 28.76 5.67
C PRO A 58 -7.22 28.84 5.02
N THR A 59 -7.34 29.64 3.96
CA THR A 59 -8.54 29.64 3.10
C THR A 59 -8.74 28.27 2.44
N PRO A 60 -9.96 27.90 2.00
CA PRO A 60 -10.21 26.58 1.38
C PRO A 60 -9.29 26.28 0.19
N ALA A 61 -9.07 27.27 -0.69
CA ALA A 61 -8.15 27.15 -1.81
C ALA A 61 -6.68 26.96 -1.35
N ARG A 62 -6.22 27.72 -0.36
CA ARG A 62 -4.87 27.54 0.20
C ARG A 62 -4.71 26.20 0.91
N PHE A 63 -5.76 25.71 1.57
CA PHE A 63 -5.77 24.39 2.20
C PHE A 63 -5.64 23.27 1.16
N GLN A 64 -6.33 23.35 0.02
CA GLN A 64 -6.15 22.39 -1.09
C GLN A 64 -4.72 22.42 -1.63
N GLN A 65 -4.12 23.60 -1.85
CA GLN A 65 -2.72 23.73 -2.26
C GLN A 65 -1.76 23.04 -1.28
N LEU A 66 -1.95 23.25 0.03
CA LEU A 66 -1.15 22.61 1.08
C LEU A 66 -1.31 21.08 1.09
N VAL A 67 -2.52 20.55 0.80
CA VAL A 67 -2.76 19.11 0.65
C VAL A 67 -2.00 18.54 -0.55
N THR A 68 -2.05 19.20 -1.71
CA THR A 68 -1.29 18.79 -2.90
C THR A 68 0.23 18.83 -2.65
N GLN A 69 0.72 19.85 -1.95
CA GLN A 69 2.13 19.95 -1.55
C GLN A 69 2.54 18.79 -0.62
N LEU A 70 1.72 18.45 0.37
CA LEU A 70 1.97 17.31 1.25
C LEU A 70 2.02 15.99 0.47
N ALA A 71 1.11 15.79 -0.48
CA ALA A 71 1.10 14.61 -1.34
C ALA A 71 2.40 14.51 -2.18
N TYR A 72 2.88 15.63 -2.73
CA TYR A 72 4.15 15.70 -3.46
C TYR A 72 5.36 15.34 -2.58
N ARG A 73 5.49 15.97 -1.40
CA ARG A 73 6.57 15.67 -0.44
C ARG A 73 6.55 14.21 0.03
N LEU A 74 5.36 13.62 0.21
CA LEU A 74 5.21 12.19 0.50
C LEU A 74 5.66 11.31 -0.68
N ALA A 75 5.34 11.66 -1.92
CA ALA A 75 5.76 10.91 -3.10
C ALA A 75 7.30 10.90 -3.25
N GLU A 76 7.95 12.06 -3.16
CA GLU A 76 9.42 12.16 -3.18
C GLU A 76 10.08 11.36 -2.06
N GLY A 77 9.50 11.41 -0.86
CA GLY A 77 9.96 10.69 0.33
C GLY A 77 9.52 9.23 0.43
N ARG A 78 8.96 8.63 -0.63
CA ARG A 78 8.47 7.23 -0.65
C ARG A 78 7.48 6.91 0.49
N GLY A 79 6.50 7.79 0.68
CA GLY A 79 5.49 7.71 1.73
C GLY A 79 5.89 8.35 3.06
N ARG A 80 7.01 9.09 3.14
CA ARG A 80 7.48 9.77 4.36
C ARG A 80 7.83 11.22 4.12
N ALA A 81 7.26 12.14 4.88
CA ALA A 81 7.59 13.57 4.84
C ALA A 81 7.92 14.11 6.24
N VAL A 82 8.70 15.18 6.31
CA VAL A 82 9.04 15.90 7.55
C VAL A 82 8.62 17.36 7.41
N TYR A 83 7.84 17.85 8.36
CA TYR A 83 7.39 19.24 8.42
C TYR A 83 8.02 19.93 9.64
N LEU A 84 8.72 21.04 9.40
CA LEU A 84 9.28 21.89 10.45
C LEU A 84 8.42 23.14 10.64
N LEU A 85 7.71 23.21 11.77
CA LEU A 85 6.78 24.29 12.11
C LEU A 85 7.46 25.34 13.00
N GLY A 86 7.27 26.62 12.68
CA GLY A 86 7.92 27.74 13.38
C GLY A 86 9.33 28.05 12.88
N VAL A 87 9.65 27.60 11.67
CA VAL A 87 10.89 27.88 10.93
C VAL A 87 10.50 28.61 9.65
N GLU A 88 11.26 29.63 9.26
CA GLU A 88 11.11 30.33 7.97
C GLU A 88 11.87 29.60 6.86
N ASP A 89 11.55 29.90 5.60
CA ASP A 89 12.05 29.17 4.43
C ASP A 89 13.59 29.32 4.25
N ASP A 90 14.20 30.34 4.89
CA ASP A 90 15.65 30.56 5.01
C ASP A 90 16.33 29.70 6.10
N GLY A 91 15.55 28.94 6.87
CA GLY A 91 16.02 28.14 8.01
C GLY A 91 16.00 28.88 9.35
N ALA A 92 15.57 30.15 9.41
CA ALA A 92 15.55 30.94 10.63
C ALA A 92 14.50 30.44 11.63
N LEU A 93 14.93 30.21 12.88
CA LEU A 93 14.06 29.81 13.98
C LEU A 93 13.33 31.02 14.56
N HIS A 94 12.13 31.32 14.07
CA HIS A 94 11.25 32.35 14.64
C HIS A 94 10.44 31.82 15.83
N GLY A 95 9.92 30.59 15.74
CA GLY A 95 9.06 29.95 16.74
C GLY A 95 7.65 30.55 16.85
N LEU A 96 6.69 29.69 17.23
CA LEU A 96 5.27 30.05 17.37
C LEU A 96 4.80 30.10 18.81
N CYS A 97 3.83 30.98 19.10
CA CYS A 97 3.14 30.91 20.38
C CYS A 97 2.38 29.57 20.52
N PRO A 98 2.11 29.09 21.76
CA PRO A 98 1.43 27.80 21.96
C PRO A 98 0.07 27.67 21.26
N ARG A 99 -0.66 28.77 21.12
CA ARG A 99 -1.95 28.83 20.40
C ARG A 99 -1.79 28.57 18.90
N ASP A 100 -0.87 29.28 18.26
CA ASP A 100 -0.61 29.17 16.82
C ASP A 100 0.03 27.83 16.46
N MET A 101 0.88 27.29 17.33
CA MET A 101 1.41 25.93 17.22
C MET A 101 0.28 24.89 17.25
N SER A 102 -0.64 24.97 18.22
CA SER A 102 -1.79 24.07 18.31
C SER A 102 -2.71 24.17 17.09
N ALA A 103 -3.00 25.39 16.62
CA ALA A 103 -3.80 25.61 15.42
C ALA A 103 -3.10 25.09 14.14
N SER A 104 -1.79 25.26 14.02
CA SER A 104 -1.00 24.77 12.89
C SER A 104 -0.95 23.24 12.85
N LEU A 105 -0.74 22.59 14.00
CA LEU A 105 -0.84 21.12 14.13
C LEU A 105 -2.25 20.62 13.82
N GLY A 106 -3.29 21.36 14.19
CA GLY A 106 -4.68 21.07 13.84
C GLY A 106 -4.94 21.11 12.32
N THR A 107 -4.41 22.12 11.63
CA THR A 107 -4.46 22.18 10.16
C THR A 107 -3.68 21.05 9.51
N LEU A 108 -2.45 20.77 9.97
CA LEU A 108 -1.62 19.70 9.42
C LEU A 108 -2.27 18.32 9.63
N ARG A 109 -2.95 18.10 10.76
CA ARG A 109 -3.77 16.89 10.99
C ARG A 109 -4.90 16.75 9.99
N ARG A 110 -5.61 17.85 9.67
CA ARG A 110 -6.65 17.84 8.62
C ARG A 110 -6.05 17.51 7.26
N MET A 111 -4.90 18.10 6.90
CA MET A 111 -4.20 17.79 5.65
C MET A 111 -3.84 16.30 5.55
N CYS A 112 -3.29 15.72 6.62
CA CYS A 112 -2.96 14.29 6.68
C CYS A 112 -4.20 13.39 6.43
N GLY A 113 -5.38 13.82 6.89
CA GLY A 113 -6.64 13.12 6.64
C GLY A 113 -7.07 13.09 5.15
N HIS A 114 -6.65 14.05 4.34
CA HIS A 114 -6.93 14.08 2.89
C HIS A 114 -5.97 13.23 2.05
N VAL A 115 -4.77 12.94 2.55
CA VAL A 115 -3.73 12.14 1.85
C VAL A 115 -3.58 10.72 2.42
N SER A 116 -4.48 10.30 3.30
CA SER A 116 -4.40 9.03 4.04
C SER A 116 -3.06 8.86 4.74
N ALA A 117 -2.66 9.85 5.56
CA ALA A 117 -1.41 9.82 6.32
C ALA A 117 -1.62 9.99 7.83
N ARG A 118 -0.62 9.55 8.60
CA ARG A 118 -0.51 9.78 10.03
C ARG A 118 0.63 10.77 10.31
N MET A 119 0.36 11.77 11.14
CA MET A 119 1.40 12.62 11.71
C MET A 119 1.85 12.13 13.11
N VAL A 120 3.11 12.34 13.44
CA VAL A 120 3.69 12.22 14.79
C VAL A 120 4.59 13.43 15.01
N VAL A 121 4.43 14.11 16.14
CA VAL A 121 5.38 15.17 16.55
C VAL A 121 6.63 14.48 17.08
N ALA A 122 7.74 14.59 16.36
CA ALA A 122 8.99 13.91 16.67
C ALA A 122 9.83 14.68 17.69
N ALA A 123 9.84 16.01 17.60
CA ALA A 123 10.52 16.90 18.54
C ALA A 123 9.76 18.21 18.72
N GLN A 124 9.88 18.82 19.90
CA GLN A 124 9.52 20.22 20.13
C GLN A 124 10.67 20.94 20.83
N ARG A 125 11.02 22.13 20.33
CA ARG A 125 12.01 23.03 20.93
C ARG A 125 11.35 24.32 21.36
N THR A 126 11.90 24.97 22.39
CA THR A 126 11.51 26.32 22.83
C THR A 126 12.68 27.27 22.62
N LYS A 127 12.49 28.36 21.87
CA LYS A 127 13.49 29.40 21.64
C LYS A 127 13.01 30.72 22.26
N GLY A 128 13.89 31.33 23.06
CA GLY A 128 13.75 32.70 23.57
C GLY A 128 12.62 32.97 24.58
N VAL A 129 12.57 34.22 25.02
CA VAL A 129 11.43 34.84 25.73
C VAL A 129 10.97 36.01 24.85
N PRO A 130 9.68 36.13 24.47
CA PRO A 130 8.57 35.21 24.77
C PRO A 130 8.75 33.84 24.12
N THR A 131 8.18 32.79 24.74
CA THR A 131 8.48 31.39 24.43
C THR A 131 7.92 30.93 23.07
N GLY A 132 8.73 31.09 22.01
CA GLY A 132 8.46 30.53 20.69
C GLY A 132 8.70 29.02 20.68
N ARG A 133 7.71 28.24 20.23
CA ARG A 133 7.81 26.79 20.02
C ARG A 133 8.11 26.48 18.56
N ILE A 134 9.06 25.57 18.34
CA ILE A 134 9.36 24.96 17.05
C ILE A 134 8.98 23.48 17.16
N ALA A 135 8.40 22.89 16.12
CA ALA A 135 8.02 21.48 16.13
C ALA A 135 8.48 20.76 14.86
N GLU A 136 9.19 19.65 15.03
CA GLU A 136 9.44 18.69 13.97
C GLU A 136 8.30 17.67 13.95
N VAL A 137 7.62 17.56 12.82
CA VAL A 137 6.50 16.64 12.61
C VAL A 137 6.88 15.66 11.50
N ARG A 138 6.89 14.37 11.83
CA ARG A 138 7.07 13.30 10.84
C ARG A 138 5.69 12.84 10.39
N ILE A 139 5.50 12.75 9.08
CA ILE A 139 4.26 12.31 8.45
C ILE A 139 4.59 11.05 7.65
N GLU A 140 3.90 9.96 7.96
CA GLU A 140 3.99 8.72 7.21
C GLU A 140 2.62 8.46 6.56
N GLN A 141 2.61 8.31 5.24
CA GLN A 141 1.43 7.87 4.53
C GLN A 141 1.09 6.45 4.99
N PHE A 142 -0.18 6.17 5.24
CA PHE A 142 -0.62 4.79 5.25
C PHE A 142 -0.37 4.26 3.83
N ALA A 143 0.33 3.12 3.70
CA ALA A 143 0.28 2.40 2.44
C ALA A 143 -1.20 2.18 2.11
N GLU A 144 -1.66 2.72 0.98
CA GLU A 144 -3.06 2.62 0.56
C GLU A 144 -3.49 1.17 0.68
N CYS A 145 -4.51 0.96 1.52
CA CYS A 145 -4.90 -0.30 2.16
C CYS A 145 -4.15 -1.51 1.59
N ALA A 146 -3.01 -1.88 2.18
CA ALA A 146 -2.18 -2.98 1.71
C ALA A 146 -3.06 -4.22 1.49
N GLN A 147 -3.41 -4.44 0.22
CA GLN A 147 -4.58 -5.22 -0.17
C GLN A 147 -4.42 -6.61 0.40
N VAL A 148 -5.30 -7.00 1.33
CA VAL A 148 -5.06 -8.22 2.11
C VAL A 148 -5.19 -9.42 1.18
N GLU A 149 -4.05 -9.91 0.70
CA GLU A 149 -3.99 -11.05 -0.21
C GLU A 149 -3.83 -12.35 0.56
N VAL A 150 -4.73 -13.30 0.30
CA VAL A 150 -4.63 -14.66 0.82
C VAL A 150 -4.41 -15.61 -0.35
N ARG A 151 -3.23 -16.21 -0.43
CA ARG A 151 -2.91 -17.21 -1.45
C ARG A 151 -3.20 -18.60 -0.90
N ILE A 152 -4.02 -19.36 -1.62
CA ILE A 152 -4.46 -20.70 -1.21
C ILE A 152 -4.03 -21.70 -2.27
N ALA A 153 -3.09 -22.57 -1.92
CA ALA A 153 -2.62 -23.64 -2.79
C ALA A 153 -3.38 -24.95 -2.51
N VAL A 154 -3.91 -25.55 -3.59
CA VAL A 154 -4.62 -26.83 -3.54
C VAL A 154 -3.67 -27.94 -3.99
N LEU A 155 -3.29 -28.81 -3.05
CA LEU A 155 -2.32 -29.88 -3.20
C LEU A 155 -2.96 -31.26 -3.08
N GLY A 156 -2.35 -32.28 -3.68
CA GLY A 156 -2.83 -33.66 -3.63
C GLY A 156 -2.57 -34.42 -4.92
N SER A 157 -2.80 -35.73 -4.89
CA SER A 157 -2.52 -36.64 -6.01
C SER A 157 -3.23 -36.23 -7.31
N ALA A 158 -2.77 -36.81 -8.42
CA ALA A 158 -3.53 -36.85 -9.66
C ALA A 158 -4.98 -37.32 -9.39
N GLN A 159 -5.92 -36.78 -10.17
CA GLN A 159 -7.36 -37.09 -10.09
C GLN A 159 -8.07 -36.83 -8.75
N ALA A 160 -7.43 -36.22 -7.74
CA ALA A 160 -8.04 -35.90 -6.44
C ALA A 160 -9.06 -34.73 -6.45
N GLY A 161 -9.59 -34.35 -7.62
CA GLY A 161 -10.60 -33.29 -7.76
C GLY A 161 -10.11 -31.85 -7.50
N LYS A 162 -8.79 -31.60 -7.43
CA LYS A 162 -8.21 -30.29 -7.10
C LYS A 162 -8.70 -29.17 -8.02
N SER A 163 -8.52 -29.36 -9.32
CA SER A 163 -8.93 -28.46 -10.39
C SER A 163 -10.45 -28.29 -10.45
N SER A 164 -11.22 -29.34 -10.17
CA SER A 164 -12.68 -29.24 -10.02
C SER A 164 -13.07 -28.32 -8.86
N VAL A 165 -12.44 -28.46 -7.68
CA VAL A 165 -12.72 -27.59 -6.53
C VAL A 165 -12.35 -26.13 -6.83
N VAL A 166 -11.19 -25.87 -7.46
CA VAL A 166 -10.81 -24.51 -7.87
C VAL A 166 -11.77 -23.96 -8.91
N GLY A 167 -12.20 -24.78 -9.88
CA GLY A 167 -13.19 -24.42 -10.89
C GLY A 167 -14.56 -24.07 -10.33
N VAL A 168 -15.08 -24.85 -9.37
CA VAL A 168 -16.36 -24.56 -8.70
C VAL A 168 -16.27 -23.25 -7.90
N LEU A 169 -15.15 -23.00 -7.22
CA LEU A 169 -14.96 -21.77 -6.44
C LEU A 169 -14.74 -20.52 -7.32
N ALA A 170 -14.18 -20.68 -8.52
CA ALA A 170 -13.93 -19.58 -9.45
C ALA A 170 -15.09 -19.31 -10.44
N GLY A 171 -15.86 -20.35 -10.78
CA GLY A 171 -16.95 -20.29 -11.76
C GLY A 171 -18.22 -19.58 -11.27
N GLY A 172 -18.35 -19.35 -9.96
CA GLY A 172 -19.45 -18.59 -9.38
C GLY A 172 -20.72 -19.39 -9.07
N PRO A 173 -21.83 -18.70 -8.72
CA PRO A 173 -23.05 -19.35 -8.28
C PRO A 173 -23.63 -20.29 -9.35
N GLY A 174 -23.76 -21.57 -9.02
CA GLY A 174 -24.32 -22.59 -9.93
C GLY A 174 -23.31 -23.30 -10.83
N ALA A 175 -22.03 -22.89 -10.85
CA ALA A 175 -20.95 -23.55 -11.59
C ALA A 175 -20.45 -24.83 -10.89
N LEU A 176 -21.36 -25.78 -10.62
CA LEU A 176 -21.04 -27.07 -10.00
C LEU A 176 -20.41 -28.03 -11.03
N ASP A 177 -19.49 -28.87 -10.56
CA ASP A 177 -18.87 -29.90 -11.39
C ASP A 177 -19.87 -31.04 -11.66
N ASP A 178 -20.00 -31.46 -12.92
CA ASP A 178 -20.96 -32.48 -13.36
C ASP A 178 -20.47 -33.93 -13.18
N GLY A 179 -19.32 -34.11 -12.51
CA GLY A 179 -18.60 -35.37 -12.38
C GLY A 179 -17.80 -35.79 -13.62
N LYS A 180 -17.89 -35.03 -14.73
CA LYS A 180 -17.07 -35.21 -15.94
C LYS A 180 -15.98 -34.16 -16.07
N GLY A 181 -16.00 -33.15 -15.19
CA GLY A 181 -15.00 -32.09 -15.13
C GLY A 181 -15.45 -30.79 -15.81
N SER A 182 -16.75 -30.52 -15.92
CA SER A 182 -17.27 -29.23 -16.41
C SER A 182 -16.63 -28.03 -15.69
N ALA A 183 -16.45 -28.11 -14.38
CA ALA A 183 -15.81 -27.06 -13.59
C ALA A 183 -14.29 -27.04 -13.79
N ARG A 184 -13.65 -28.21 -13.94
CA ARG A 184 -12.20 -28.33 -14.24
C ARG A 184 -11.82 -27.64 -15.56
N THR A 185 -12.69 -27.68 -16.57
CA THR A 185 -12.49 -26.98 -17.85
C THR A 185 -12.28 -25.48 -17.69
N LEU A 186 -12.91 -24.85 -16.68
CA LEU A 186 -12.79 -23.40 -16.43
C LEU A 186 -11.39 -22.95 -15.98
N VAL A 187 -10.54 -23.88 -15.52
CA VAL A 187 -9.22 -23.57 -14.94
C VAL A 187 -8.04 -24.12 -15.74
N MET A 188 -8.30 -24.94 -16.75
CA MET A 188 -7.29 -25.44 -17.68
C MET A 188 -6.85 -24.36 -18.66
N ARG A 189 -5.56 -24.37 -19.03
CA ARG A 189 -4.96 -23.30 -19.87
C ARG A 189 -4.41 -23.79 -21.19
N HIS A 190 -4.19 -25.09 -21.33
CA HIS A 190 -3.59 -25.66 -22.54
C HIS A 190 -4.51 -26.69 -23.19
N MET A 191 -4.47 -26.77 -24.52
CA MET A 191 -5.28 -27.72 -25.31
C MET A 191 -5.08 -29.16 -24.84
N HIS A 192 -3.83 -29.57 -24.58
CA HIS A 192 -3.52 -30.92 -24.11
C HIS A 192 -4.08 -31.24 -22.71
N GLU A 193 -4.35 -30.24 -21.86
CA GLU A 193 -5.02 -30.45 -20.57
C GLU A 193 -6.50 -30.74 -20.76
N LEU A 194 -7.14 -30.06 -21.72
CA LEU A 194 -8.54 -30.28 -22.10
C LEU A 194 -8.74 -31.65 -22.77
N GLU A 195 -7.82 -32.04 -23.65
CA GLU A 195 -7.85 -33.32 -24.36
C GLU A 195 -7.61 -34.52 -23.44
N THR A 196 -6.65 -34.43 -22.52
CA THR A 196 -6.29 -35.52 -21.60
C THR A 196 -7.10 -35.53 -20.30
N GLY A 197 -7.70 -34.39 -19.94
CA GLY A 197 -8.32 -34.17 -18.63
C GLY A 197 -7.32 -34.03 -17.47
N ALA A 198 -6.01 -34.00 -17.75
CA ALA A 198 -4.95 -33.86 -16.75
C ALA A 198 -4.43 -32.42 -16.71
N THR A 199 -4.43 -31.79 -15.53
CA THR A 199 -3.74 -30.50 -15.32
C THR A 199 -2.23 -30.71 -15.26
N SER A 200 -1.52 -30.03 -16.17
CA SER A 200 -0.06 -30.08 -16.35
C SER A 200 0.65 -28.80 -15.87
N SER A 201 -0.11 -27.70 -15.75
CA SER A 201 0.36 -26.36 -15.44
C SER A 201 -0.17 -25.86 -14.09
N ILE A 202 0.48 -24.84 -13.52
CA ILE A 202 -0.01 -24.17 -12.30
C ILE A 202 -1.08 -23.16 -12.70
N SER A 203 -2.33 -23.44 -12.32
CA SER A 203 -3.46 -22.55 -12.56
C SER A 203 -3.61 -21.54 -11.41
N GLN A 204 -4.06 -20.33 -11.74
CA GLN A 204 -4.28 -19.24 -10.78
C GLN A 204 -5.61 -18.57 -11.07
N GLN A 205 -6.46 -18.45 -10.04
CA GLN A 205 -7.76 -17.79 -10.12
C GLN A 205 -7.85 -16.74 -9.00
N VAL A 206 -8.17 -15.49 -9.35
CA VAL A 206 -8.16 -14.35 -8.42
C VAL A 206 -9.59 -13.96 -8.08
N LEU A 207 -9.92 -13.92 -6.79
CA LEU A 207 -11.22 -13.55 -6.25
C LEU A 207 -11.12 -12.24 -5.46
N GLY A 208 -12.00 -11.28 -5.76
CA GLY A 208 -11.97 -9.94 -5.21
C GLY A 208 -13.13 -9.69 -4.25
N PHE A 209 -12.87 -9.01 -3.13
CA PHE A 209 -13.86 -8.76 -2.09
C PHE A 209 -13.94 -7.27 -1.70
N ASP A 210 -15.17 -6.77 -1.61
CA ASP A 210 -15.43 -5.44 -1.05
C ASP A 210 -15.29 -5.42 0.48
N GLY A 211 -15.40 -4.22 1.08
CA GLY A 211 -15.29 -4.05 2.54
C GLY A 211 -16.37 -4.79 3.33
N ALA A 212 -17.53 -5.03 2.71
CA ALA A 212 -18.65 -5.82 3.24
C ALA A 212 -18.47 -7.33 3.04
N SER A 213 -17.35 -7.77 2.45
CA SER A 213 -17.02 -9.17 2.13
C SER A 213 -17.90 -9.80 1.04
N ARG A 214 -18.50 -8.99 0.17
CA ARG A 214 -19.19 -9.46 -1.05
C ARG A 214 -18.16 -9.65 -2.16
N LEU A 215 -18.41 -10.63 -3.02
CA LEU A 215 -17.48 -11.07 -4.06
C LEU A 215 -17.75 -10.31 -5.38
N LEU A 216 -16.71 -9.71 -5.94
CA LEU A 216 -16.79 -8.76 -7.06
C LEU A 216 -16.65 -9.39 -8.46
N ASN A 217 -16.28 -10.67 -8.55
CA ASN A 217 -16.01 -11.35 -9.82
C ASN A 217 -17.23 -11.58 -10.71
N TRP A 218 -18.43 -11.63 -10.12
CA TRP A 218 -19.66 -12.05 -10.81
C TRP A 218 -20.80 -11.03 -10.68
N THR A 219 -20.49 -9.78 -10.30
CA THR A 219 -21.44 -8.66 -10.38
C THR A 219 -21.69 -8.32 -11.85
N GLU A 220 -22.93 -7.99 -12.23
CA GLU A 220 -23.35 -7.82 -13.64
C GLU A 220 -22.59 -6.73 -14.43
N GLU A 221 -21.88 -5.83 -13.74
CA GLU A 221 -21.09 -4.74 -14.32
C GLU A 221 -19.69 -5.21 -14.81
N LEU A 222 -19.70 -5.99 -15.91
CA LEU A 222 -18.57 -6.48 -16.71
C LEU A 222 -17.72 -7.63 -16.12
N ALA A 223 -17.20 -8.45 -17.05
CA ALA A 223 -16.09 -9.37 -16.82
C ALA A 223 -14.81 -8.59 -16.52
N ARG A 224 -14.54 -8.32 -15.25
CA ARG A 224 -13.36 -7.56 -14.80
C ARG A 224 -12.07 -8.31 -15.09
N THR A 225 -11.08 -7.59 -15.61
CA THR A 225 -9.70 -8.06 -15.67
C THR A 225 -9.17 -8.21 -14.24
N THR A 226 -8.27 -9.16 -13.99
CA THR A 226 -7.67 -9.38 -12.66
C THR A 226 -7.05 -8.11 -12.05
N SER A 227 -6.49 -7.22 -12.88
CA SER A 227 -5.98 -5.91 -12.47
C SER A 227 -7.07 -4.98 -11.92
N GLU A 228 -8.20 -4.86 -12.62
CA GLU A 228 -9.34 -4.03 -12.22
C GLU A 228 -10.02 -4.60 -10.98
N LEU A 229 -10.09 -5.93 -10.89
CA LEU A 229 -10.59 -6.65 -9.72
C LEU A 229 -9.74 -6.31 -8.49
N CYS A 230 -8.40 -6.38 -8.57
CA CYS A 230 -7.52 -5.95 -7.50
C CYS A 230 -7.74 -4.48 -7.13
N ALA A 231 -7.66 -3.56 -8.10
CA ALA A 231 -7.83 -2.12 -7.85
C ALA A 231 -9.18 -1.74 -7.20
N SER A 232 -10.23 -2.54 -7.42
CA SER A 232 -11.56 -2.33 -6.81
C SER A 232 -11.82 -3.15 -5.54
N SER A 233 -10.89 -4.02 -5.13
CA SER A 233 -11.02 -4.92 -3.98
C SER A 233 -10.33 -4.40 -2.73
N THR A 234 -10.99 -4.55 -1.58
CA THR A 234 -10.36 -4.29 -0.27
C THR A 234 -9.54 -5.48 0.23
N ARG A 235 -9.87 -6.69 -0.23
CA ARG A 235 -9.20 -7.95 0.09
C ARG A 235 -9.24 -8.83 -1.16
N VAL A 236 -8.20 -9.63 -1.39
CA VAL A 236 -8.12 -10.52 -2.55
C VAL A 236 -7.72 -11.92 -2.11
N MET A 237 -8.25 -12.93 -2.78
CA MET A 237 -7.90 -14.33 -2.56
C MET A 237 -7.45 -14.95 -3.88
N THR A 238 -6.24 -15.50 -3.92
CA THR A 238 -5.70 -16.16 -5.10
C THR A 238 -5.68 -17.66 -4.86
N LEU A 239 -6.53 -18.39 -5.58
CA LEU A 239 -6.51 -19.85 -5.63
C LEU A 239 -5.41 -20.30 -6.59
N LEU A 240 -4.54 -21.20 -6.13
CA LEU A 240 -3.47 -21.82 -6.90
C LEU A 240 -3.79 -23.31 -7.06
N ASP A 241 -4.10 -23.74 -8.28
CA ASP A 241 -4.23 -25.16 -8.62
C ASP A 241 -2.87 -25.71 -9.04
N LEU A 242 -2.46 -26.83 -8.47
CA LEU A 242 -1.15 -27.41 -8.67
C LEU A 242 -1.28 -28.79 -9.34
N CYS A 243 -0.35 -29.12 -10.23
CA CYS A 243 -0.27 -30.46 -10.83
C CYS A 243 -0.19 -31.53 -9.72
N GLY A 244 -0.82 -32.69 -9.96
CA GLY A 244 -0.83 -33.81 -9.02
C GLY A 244 0.11 -34.96 -9.35
N GLU A 245 0.92 -34.81 -10.40
CA GLU A 245 1.85 -35.82 -10.88
C GLU A 245 3.23 -35.59 -10.25
N GLY A 246 3.80 -36.64 -9.62
CA GLY A 246 4.99 -36.54 -8.77
C GLY A 246 6.33 -36.42 -9.51
N SER A 247 6.31 -35.97 -10.76
CA SER A 247 7.51 -35.78 -11.59
C SER A 247 8.18 -34.41 -11.40
N TYR A 248 7.60 -33.55 -10.54
CA TYR A 248 8.06 -32.21 -10.17
C TYR A 248 7.83 -31.93 -8.68
#